data_AF-A0AAZ3R8P3-F1
#
_entry.id   AF-A0AAZ3R8P3-F1
#
_cell.length_a   1.000
_cell.length_b   1.000
_cell.length_c   1.000
_cell.angle_alpha   90.00
_cell.angle_beta   90.00
_cell.angle_gamma   90.00
#
_symmetry.space_group_name_H-M   'P 1'
#
loop_
_entity.id
_entity.type
_entity.pdbx_description
1 polymer ?
#
loop_
_entity_poly.entity_id
_entity_poly.type
_entity_poly.pdbx_seq_one_letter_code
_entity_poly.pdbx_strand_id
1 'polypeptide(L)'
;MDLNSILSKLETNNEEEIKRLLHQYNVENSRTFTFDPKEEDLRSRLCQGLLTVLGRQVGSCCQSTCLETLRILSRDKRVLGPVGTREGMLVLAGLARLQAGEEGGDSLQEDAQTEEEERVVVEALKCLCNVVFNSVAAQQVGADVQLARGLCARLHAARAGCHEVGLFSLRLLFLLSALRPDVRGGLQRELHAVGLLTEVLERTLDLRWVGPYEVAHPGLQALPIPAEDNERAMEALKALFNLTLSDTSDESAVSTCFKMSTIVPPPKKAKIHRRCNCHCTAHCLIPSGQEEYLYQN
;
A
#
# COMPACT_ATOMS: atom_id res chain seq x y z
N MET A 1 -15.11 17.10 22.03
CA MET A 1 -16.55 16.71 21.94
C MET A 1 -16.83 15.48 22.81
N ASP A 2 -18.06 15.26 23.28
CA ASP A 2 -18.43 14.04 24.03
C ASP A 2 -18.69 12.85 23.09
N LEU A 3 -17.94 11.76 23.27
CA LEU A 3 -18.05 10.53 22.47
C LEU A 3 -19.41 9.85 22.64
N ASN A 4 -20.06 9.96 23.81
CA ASN A 4 -21.37 9.32 24.03
C ASN A 4 -22.44 9.95 23.14
N SER A 5 -22.42 11.27 22.99
CA SER A 5 -23.27 11.99 22.04
C SER A 5 -23.08 11.48 20.61
N ILE A 6 -21.83 11.34 20.15
CA ILE A 6 -21.54 10.80 18.80
C ILE A 6 -22.07 9.38 18.64
N LEU A 7 -21.79 8.49 19.61
CA LEU A 7 -22.23 7.09 19.59
C LEU A 7 -23.75 6.97 19.47
N SER A 8 -24.51 7.74 20.26
CA SER A 8 -25.98 7.73 20.20
C SER A 8 -26.53 8.12 18.84
N LYS A 9 -25.79 8.91 18.07
CA LYS A 9 -26.22 9.41 16.75
C LYS A 9 -25.85 8.49 15.60
N LEU A 10 -24.80 7.68 15.75
CA LEU A 10 -24.45 6.63 14.76
C LEU A 10 -25.51 5.53 14.67
N GLU A 11 -26.31 5.35 15.72
CA GLU A 11 -27.45 4.42 15.72
C GLU A 11 -28.62 4.96 14.87
N THR A 12 -28.67 6.26 14.60
CA THR A 12 -29.68 6.85 13.70
C THR A 12 -29.31 6.61 12.23
N ASN A 13 -30.31 6.63 11.34
CA ASN A 13 -30.08 6.62 9.88
C ASN A 13 -30.01 8.05 9.30
N ASN A 14 -29.61 9.04 10.11
CA ASN A 14 -29.53 10.43 9.68
C ASN A 14 -28.10 10.79 9.24
N GLU A 15 -27.80 10.58 7.95
CA GLU A 15 -26.46 10.80 7.38
C GLU A 15 -25.94 12.22 7.56
N GLU A 16 -26.81 13.24 7.43
CA GLU A 16 -26.42 14.64 7.59
C GLU A 16 -26.01 14.97 9.02
N GLU A 17 -26.71 14.41 10.01
CA GLU A 17 -26.35 14.58 11.42
C GLU A 17 -25.07 13.84 11.78
N ILE A 18 -24.91 12.59 11.30
CA ILE A 18 -23.68 11.81 11.47
C ILE A 18 -22.49 12.57 10.88
N LYS A 19 -22.60 13.00 9.62
CA LYS A 19 -21.56 13.77 8.92
C LYS A 19 -21.18 15.04 9.69
N ARG A 20 -22.16 15.84 10.13
CA ARG A 20 -21.90 17.08 10.87
C ARG A 20 -21.11 16.83 12.17
N LEU A 21 -21.52 15.82 12.95
CA LEU A 21 -20.87 15.49 14.23
C LEU A 21 -19.46 14.94 14.01
N LEU A 22 -19.30 14.00 13.08
CA LEU A 22 -18.01 13.41 12.77
C LEU A 22 -17.05 14.42 12.15
N HIS A 23 -17.54 15.34 11.31
CA HIS A 23 -16.72 16.41 10.75
C HIS A 23 -16.15 17.31 11.87
N GLN A 24 -16.99 17.71 12.83
CA GLN A 24 -16.51 18.49 13.98
C GLN A 24 -15.50 17.68 14.81
N TYR A 25 -15.70 16.36 14.99
CA TYR A 25 -14.74 15.50 15.67
C TYR A 25 -13.41 15.43 14.92
N ASN A 26 -13.43 15.31 13.59
CA ASN A 26 -12.25 15.24 12.75
C ASN A 26 -11.43 16.54 12.81
N VAL A 27 -12.10 17.70 12.77
CA VAL A 27 -11.43 19.00 12.92
C VAL A 27 -10.72 19.09 14.28
N GLU A 28 -11.40 18.72 15.36
CA GLU A 28 -10.84 18.74 16.73
C GLU A 28 -9.66 17.76 16.90
N ASN A 29 -9.68 16.61 16.20
CA ASN A 29 -8.75 15.50 16.46
C ASN A 29 -7.78 15.18 15.30
N SER A 30 -7.78 15.96 14.23
CA SER A 30 -6.97 15.71 13.02
C SER A 30 -5.47 15.52 13.29
N ARG A 31 -4.95 16.20 14.32
CA ARG A 31 -3.55 16.16 14.77
C ARG A 31 -3.34 15.40 16.08
N THR A 32 -4.33 14.65 16.53
CA THR A 32 -4.23 13.84 17.76
C THR A 32 -3.46 12.54 17.48
N PHE A 33 -2.42 12.30 18.27
CA PHE A 33 -1.61 11.06 18.26
C PHE A 33 -1.54 10.38 19.64
N THR A 34 -2.02 11.06 20.69
CA THR A 34 -2.08 10.56 22.05
C THR A 34 -3.52 10.61 22.51
N PHE A 35 -4.01 9.52 23.09
CA PHE A 35 -5.41 9.38 23.43
C PHE A 35 -5.61 9.01 24.90
N ASP A 36 -6.62 9.60 25.53
CA ASP A 36 -6.93 9.35 26.94
C ASP A 36 -7.30 7.87 27.15
N PRO A 37 -6.57 7.12 28.00
CA PRO A 37 -6.93 5.74 28.34
C PRO A 37 -8.34 5.58 28.91
N LYS A 38 -8.91 6.61 29.55
CA LYS A 38 -10.25 6.55 30.14
C LYS A 38 -11.37 6.43 29.10
N GLU A 39 -11.11 6.90 27.89
CA GLU A 39 -12.06 6.89 26.77
C GLU A 39 -11.83 5.72 25.80
N GLU A 40 -10.96 4.77 26.15
CA GLU A 40 -10.58 3.64 25.26
C GLU A 40 -11.80 2.80 24.85
N ASP A 41 -12.69 2.47 25.79
CA ASP A 41 -13.92 1.72 25.50
C ASP A 41 -14.84 2.49 24.54
N LEU A 42 -15.04 3.79 24.78
CA LEU A 42 -15.87 4.65 23.93
C LEU A 42 -15.29 4.76 22.52
N ARG A 43 -13.97 4.89 22.38
CA ARG A 43 -13.30 4.90 21.07
C ARG A 43 -13.40 3.56 20.36
N SER A 44 -13.30 2.44 21.08
CA SER A 44 -13.50 1.11 20.51
C SER A 44 -14.92 0.92 19.99
N ARG A 45 -15.92 1.33 20.78
CA ARG A 45 -17.33 1.35 20.33
C ARG A 45 -17.53 2.28 19.15
N LEU A 46 -16.81 3.40 19.08
CA LEU A 46 -16.88 4.33 17.95
C LEU A 46 -16.34 3.68 16.68
N CYS A 47 -15.23 2.95 16.73
CA CYS A 47 -14.74 2.14 15.59
C CYS A 47 -15.82 1.17 15.06
N GLN A 48 -16.48 0.43 15.96
CA GLN A 48 -17.55 -0.51 15.59
C GLN A 48 -18.76 0.21 14.98
N GLY A 49 -19.18 1.34 15.57
CA GLY A 49 -20.28 2.16 15.06
C GLY A 49 -19.99 2.69 13.66
N LEU A 50 -18.78 3.21 13.43
CA LEU A 50 -18.33 3.69 12.12
C LEU A 50 -18.35 2.58 11.07
N LEU A 51 -17.86 1.38 11.37
CA LEU A 51 -17.93 0.24 10.45
C LEU A 51 -19.37 -0.16 10.13
N THR A 52 -20.26 -0.06 11.11
CA THR A 52 -21.69 -0.33 10.91
C THR A 52 -22.32 0.68 9.95
N VAL A 53 -21.95 1.97 10.06
CA VAL A 53 -22.41 3.02 9.13
C VAL A 53 -21.80 2.81 7.74
N LEU A 54 -20.49 2.54 7.66
CA LEU A 54 -19.76 2.30 6.41
C LEU A 54 -20.22 1.03 5.67
N GLY A 55 -20.74 0.04 6.38
CA GLY A 55 -21.36 -1.15 5.79
C GLY A 55 -22.77 -0.92 5.26
N ARG A 56 -23.40 0.24 5.55
CA ARG A 56 -24.68 0.65 4.96
C ARG A 56 -24.43 1.40 3.65
N GLN A 57 -25.46 1.50 2.80
CA GLN A 57 -25.42 2.35 1.62
C GLN A 57 -25.63 3.83 2.01
N VAL A 58 -24.58 4.46 2.54
CA VAL A 58 -24.54 5.91 2.83
C VAL A 58 -23.80 6.68 1.72
N GLY A 59 -24.09 7.96 1.55
CA GLY A 59 -23.47 8.78 0.51
C GLY A 59 -21.96 9.00 0.68
N SER A 60 -21.23 9.22 -0.42
CA SER A 60 -19.76 9.36 -0.46
C SER A 60 -19.20 10.42 0.50
N CYS A 61 -19.93 11.53 0.69
CA CYS A 61 -19.55 12.58 1.65
C CYS A 61 -19.61 12.08 3.11
N CYS A 62 -20.62 11.27 3.47
CA CYS A 62 -20.71 10.65 4.77
C CYS A 62 -19.62 9.57 4.94
N GLN A 63 -19.39 8.74 3.91
CA GLN A 63 -18.36 7.70 3.91
C GLN A 63 -16.96 8.29 4.16
N SER A 64 -16.58 9.31 3.40
CA SER A 64 -15.26 9.97 3.54
C SER A 64 -15.08 10.57 4.94
N THR A 65 -16.12 11.21 5.48
CA THR A 65 -16.09 11.74 6.86
C THR A 65 -15.92 10.64 7.90
N CYS A 66 -16.64 9.52 7.75
CA CYS A 66 -16.53 8.36 8.63
C CYS A 66 -15.13 7.71 8.54
N LEU A 67 -14.59 7.57 7.34
CA LEU A 67 -13.26 7.01 7.10
C LEU A 67 -12.15 7.90 7.67
N GLU A 68 -12.29 9.22 7.59
CA GLU A 68 -11.36 10.15 8.22
C GLU A 68 -11.39 10.01 9.76
N THR A 69 -12.58 9.89 10.36
CA THR A 69 -12.71 9.60 11.80
C THR A 69 -12.02 8.28 12.14
N LEU A 70 -12.27 7.21 11.37
CA LEU A 70 -11.68 5.91 11.59
C LEU A 70 -10.15 5.93 11.38
N ARG A 71 -9.65 6.72 10.43
CA ARG A 71 -8.21 6.96 10.21
C ARG A 71 -7.56 7.67 11.40
N ILE A 72 -8.24 8.62 12.04
CA ILE A 72 -7.77 9.24 13.29
C ILE A 72 -7.72 8.19 14.40
N LEU A 73 -8.81 7.44 14.61
CA LEU A 73 -8.90 6.41 15.65
C LEU A 73 -7.89 5.28 15.46
N SER A 74 -7.57 4.93 14.20
CA SER A 74 -6.61 3.87 13.86
C SER A 74 -5.16 4.17 14.27
N ARG A 75 -4.88 5.38 14.76
CA ARG A 75 -3.62 5.74 15.41
C ARG A 75 -3.53 5.17 16.84
N ASP A 76 -4.66 4.90 17.50
CA ASP A 76 -4.71 4.22 18.80
C ASP A 76 -4.80 2.70 18.58
N LYS A 77 -3.66 2.02 18.67
CA LYS A 77 -3.60 0.55 18.46
C LYS A 77 -4.52 -0.26 19.39
N ARG A 78 -4.96 0.30 20.52
CA ARG A 78 -5.78 -0.39 21.53
C ARG A 78 -7.25 -0.54 21.12
N VAL A 79 -7.73 0.31 20.19
CA VAL A 79 -9.15 0.37 19.81
C VAL A 79 -9.43 -0.30 18.46
N LEU A 80 -8.44 -0.97 17.89
CA LEU A 80 -8.51 -1.57 16.55
C LEU A 80 -9.15 -2.96 16.51
N GLY A 81 -9.50 -3.55 17.65
CA GLY A 81 -10.14 -4.87 17.74
C GLY A 81 -11.35 -5.03 16.80
N PRO A 82 -12.33 -4.11 16.82
CA PRO A 82 -13.47 -4.13 15.90
C PRO A 82 -13.10 -4.07 14.42
N VAL A 83 -12.03 -3.34 14.08
CA VAL A 83 -11.60 -3.09 12.70
C VAL A 83 -10.79 -4.23 12.11
N GLY A 84 -9.99 -4.91 12.95
CA GLY A 84 -9.18 -6.05 12.53
C GLY A 84 -9.95 -7.36 12.34
N THR A 85 -11.29 -7.32 12.31
CA THR A 85 -12.14 -8.47 11.99
C THR A 85 -12.22 -8.70 10.48
N ARG A 86 -12.64 -9.90 10.06
CA ARG A 86 -12.81 -10.20 8.62
C ARG A 86 -13.83 -9.27 7.98
N GLU A 87 -14.94 -9.02 8.66
CA GLU A 87 -16.02 -8.16 8.21
C GLU A 87 -15.55 -6.70 8.10
N GLY A 88 -14.87 -6.19 9.14
CA GLY A 88 -14.34 -4.82 9.14
C GLY A 88 -13.33 -4.58 8.01
N MET A 89 -12.41 -5.54 7.81
CA MET A 89 -11.43 -5.47 6.73
C MET A 89 -12.08 -5.55 5.34
N LEU A 90 -13.14 -6.36 5.16
CA LEU A 90 -13.88 -6.43 3.89
C LEU A 90 -14.65 -5.14 3.56
N VAL A 91 -15.24 -4.48 4.56
CA VAL A 91 -15.88 -3.16 4.38
C VAL A 91 -14.84 -2.14 3.88
N LEU A 92 -13.69 -2.05 4.55
CA LEU A 92 -12.62 -1.15 4.12
C LEU A 92 -12.04 -1.52 2.76
N ALA A 93 -11.87 -2.81 2.47
CA ALA A 93 -11.40 -3.28 1.17
C ALA A 93 -12.40 -2.95 0.04
N GLY A 94 -13.70 -3.04 0.31
CA GLY A 94 -14.76 -2.67 -0.63
C GLY A 94 -14.74 -1.17 -0.96
N LEU A 95 -14.68 -0.32 0.07
CA LEU A 95 -14.58 1.14 -0.08
C LEU A 95 -13.26 1.55 -0.76
N ALA A 96 -12.18 0.83 -0.47
CA ALA A 96 -10.91 1.00 -1.14
C ALA A 96 -10.90 0.35 -2.54
N ARG A 97 -11.98 -0.25 -3.05
CA ARG A 97 -12.11 -1.02 -4.30
C ARG A 97 -10.96 -2.02 -4.54
N LEU A 98 -10.67 -2.84 -3.54
CA LEU A 98 -9.64 -3.89 -3.55
C LEU A 98 -10.22 -5.31 -3.62
N GLN A 99 -11.54 -5.47 -3.74
CA GLN A 99 -12.11 -6.79 -3.90
C GLN A 99 -11.82 -7.29 -5.32
N ALA A 100 -11.01 -8.34 -5.43
CA ALA A 100 -10.79 -9.05 -6.68
C ALA A 100 -12.10 -9.75 -7.03
N GLY A 101 -12.71 -9.40 -8.16
CA GLY A 101 -13.97 -9.98 -8.59
C GLY A 101 -13.90 -11.51 -8.64
N GLU A 102 -14.94 -12.14 -8.09
CA GLU A 102 -15.38 -13.44 -8.56
C GLU A 102 -15.52 -13.36 -10.09
N GLU A 103 -15.09 -14.42 -10.77
CA GLU A 103 -15.12 -14.54 -12.23
C GLU A 103 -16.50 -14.14 -12.79
N GLY A 104 -16.56 -13.00 -13.48
CA GLY A 104 -17.77 -12.49 -14.10
C GLY A 104 -17.46 -11.20 -14.85
N GLY A 105 -17.59 -11.23 -16.17
CA GLY A 105 -17.04 -10.24 -17.09
C GLY A 105 -17.62 -8.82 -16.99
N ASP A 106 -16.96 -7.92 -17.73
CA ASP A 106 -17.52 -6.64 -18.21
C ASP A 106 -18.00 -5.63 -17.16
N SER A 107 -17.15 -5.29 -16.18
CA SER A 107 -17.36 -4.05 -15.40
C SER A 107 -16.07 -3.34 -14.97
N LEU A 108 -14.96 -3.49 -15.73
CA LEU A 108 -13.89 -2.48 -15.73
C LEU A 108 -14.26 -1.31 -16.65
N GLN A 109 -15.51 -0.85 -16.53
CA GLN A 109 -15.91 0.41 -17.09
C GLN A 109 -15.16 1.47 -16.27
N GLU A 110 -14.28 2.22 -16.92
CA GLU A 110 -13.87 3.55 -16.47
C GLU A 110 -15.12 4.44 -16.41
N ASP A 111 -16.07 4.10 -15.54
CA ASP A 111 -17.13 5.02 -15.17
C ASP A 111 -16.44 6.22 -14.56
N ALA A 112 -16.75 7.40 -15.09
CA ALA A 112 -16.22 8.67 -14.64
C ALA A 112 -16.39 8.77 -13.12
N GLN A 113 -15.33 8.46 -12.38
CA GLN A 113 -15.33 8.50 -10.93
C GLN A 113 -15.52 9.94 -10.52
N THR A 114 -16.50 10.17 -9.64
CA THR A 114 -16.66 11.49 -9.05
C THR A 114 -15.49 11.76 -8.10
N GLU A 115 -15.11 13.03 -7.94
CA GLU A 115 -14.08 13.42 -6.98
C GLU A 115 -14.41 12.94 -5.55
N GLU A 116 -15.70 12.84 -5.22
CA GLU A 116 -16.15 12.36 -3.91
C GLU A 116 -15.88 10.86 -3.71
N GLU A 117 -16.14 10.04 -4.73
CA GLU A 117 -15.84 8.61 -4.68
C GLU A 117 -14.33 8.35 -4.61
N GLU A 118 -13.54 9.15 -5.32
CA GLU A 118 -12.09 9.05 -5.24
C GLU A 118 -11.58 9.37 -3.83
N ARG A 119 -12.12 10.42 -3.18
CA ARG A 119 -11.81 10.74 -1.77
C ARG A 119 -12.14 9.59 -0.83
N VAL A 120 -13.24 8.88 -1.05
CA VAL A 120 -13.59 7.68 -0.26
C VAL A 120 -12.50 6.61 -0.42
N VAL A 121 -12.06 6.34 -1.64
CA VAL A 121 -10.99 5.37 -1.92
C VAL A 121 -9.69 5.77 -1.22
N VAL A 122 -9.30 7.05 -1.32
CA VAL A 122 -8.08 7.57 -0.68
C VAL A 122 -8.15 7.43 0.85
N GLU A 123 -9.24 7.85 1.49
CA GLU A 123 -9.38 7.74 2.94
C GLU A 123 -9.45 6.28 3.41
N ALA A 124 -10.07 5.39 2.62
CA ALA A 124 -10.09 3.96 2.92
C ALA A 124 -8.68 3.34 2.85
N LEU A 125 -7.89 3.67 1.83
CA LEU A 125 -6.50 3.22 1.72
C LEU A 125 -5.62 3.76 2.86
N LYS A 126 -5.78 5.05 3.22
CA LYS A 126 -5.09 5.65 4.37
C LYS A 126 -5.46 4.94 5.68
N CYS A 127 -6.74 4.63 5.87
CA CYS A 127 -7.23 3.89 7.03
C CYS A 127 -6.63 2.48 7.08
N LEU A 128 -6.67 1.73 5.97
CA LEU A 128 -6.07 0.40 5.87
C LEU A 128 -4.56 0.42 6.17
N CYS A 129 -3.82 1.43 5.69
CA CYS A 129 -2.40 1.59 6.01
C CYS A 129 -2.17 1.65 7.54
N ASN A 130 -2.94 2.47 8.24
CA ASN A 130 -2.82 2.61 9.70
C ASN A 130 -3.24 1.33 10.42
N VAL A 131 -4.36 0.73 10.02
CA VAL A 131 -4.91 -0.48 10.63
C VAL A 131 -3.92 -1.65 10.50
N VAL A 132 -3.39 -1.90 9.30
CA VAL A 132 -2.39 -2.95 9.04
C VAL A 132 -1.08 -2.66 9.79
N PHE A 133 -0.64 -1.40 9.84
CA PHE A 133 0.56 -1.04 10.58
C PHE A 133 0.42 -1.27 12.09
N ASN A 134 -0.73 -0.94 12.67
CA ASN A 134 -0.93 -0.94 14.13
C ASN A 134 -1.56 -2.23 14.70
N SER A 135 -2.09 -3.13 13.87
CA SER A 135 -2.78 -4.35 14.33
C SER A 135 -2.27 -5.62 13.64
N VAL A 136 -1.66 -6.51 14.43
CA VAL A 136 -1.21 -7.84 13.96
C VAL A 136 -2.39 -8.70 13.52
N ALA A 137 -3.54 -8.59 14.20
CA ALA A 137 -4.76 -9.29 13.79
C ALA A 137 -5.21 -8.82 12.39
N ALA A 138 -5.18 -7.52 12.13
CA ALA A 138 -5.52 -6.98 10.81
C ALA A 138 -4.51 -7.35 9.72
N GLN A 139 -3.23 -7.54 10.06
CA GLN A 139 -2.23 -8.06 9.11
C GLN A 139 -2.58 -9.48 8.66
N GLN A 140 -2.96 -10.36 9.59
CA GLN A 140 -3.40 -11.72 9.27
C GLN A 140 -4.68 -11.71 8.44
N VAL A 141 -5.71 -11.00 8.92
CA VAL A 141 -6.99 -10.92 8.20
C VAL A 141 -6.81 -10.27 6.82
N GLY A 142 -5.94 -9.27 6.69
CA GLY A 142 -5.59 -8.64 5.41
C GLY A 142 -4.99 -9.62 4.40
N ALA A 143 -4.21 -10.61 4.87
CA ALA A 143 -3.73 -11.72 4.05
C ALA A 143 -4.89 -12.66 3.66
N ASP A 144 -5.72 -13.03 4.63
CA ASP A 144 -6.84 -13.96 4.43
C ASP A 144 -7.88 -13.43 3.42
N VAL A 145 -8.12 -12.11 3.41
CA VAL A 145 -9.02 -11.45 2.44
C VAL A 145 -8.31 -11.01 1.15
N GLN A 146 -7.06 -11.44 0.95
CA GLN A 146 -6.28 -11.22 -0.27
C GLN A 146 -6.10 -9.74 -0.68
N LEU A 147 -5.90 -8.83 0.29
CA LEU A 147 -5.68 -7.40 -0.02
C LEU A 147 -4.55 -7.17 -1.02
N ALA A 148 -3.47 -7.94 -0.91
CA ALA A 148 -2.31 -7.86 -1.81
C ALA A 148 -2.69 -8.11 -3.27
N ARG A 149 -3.59 -9.06 -3.55
CA ARG A 149 -4.09 -9.36 -4.89
C ARG A 149 -4.89 -8.20 -5.46
N GLY A 150 -5.78 -7.62 -4.66
CA GLY A 150 -6.55 -6.43 -5.02
C GLY A 150 -5.66 -5.22 -5.34
N LEU A 151 -4.60 -5.02 -4.55
CA LEU A 151 -3.62 -3.96 -4.78
C LEU A 151 -2.84 -4.17 -6.09
N CYS A 152 -2.40 -5.40 -6.37
CA CYS A 152 -1.73 -5.71 -7.63
C CYS A 152 -2.64 -5.47 -8.84
N ALA A 153 -3.88 -5.95 -8.81
CA ALA A 153 -4.87 -5.73 -9.87
C ALA A 153 -5.08 -4.24 -10.14
N ARG A 154 -5.20 -3.45 -9.08
CA ARG A 154 -5.30 -1.99 -9.17
C ARG A 154 -4.08 -1.33 -9.79
N LEU A 155 -2.87 -1.68 -9.35
CA LEU A 155 -1.63 -1.08 -9.85
C LEU A 155 -1.37 -1.45 -11.32
N HIS A 156 -1.87 -2.60 -11.78
CA HIS A 156 -1.92 -2.96 -13.19
C HIS A 156 -2.89 -2.07 -13.98
N ALA A 157 -4.12 -1.92 -13.50
CA ALA A 157 -5.14 -1.13 -14.18
C ALA A 157 -4.84 0.38 -14.18
N ALA A 158 -4.18 0.89 -13.13
CA ALA A 158 -3.88 2.29 -12.98
C ALA A 158 -2.82 2.74 -13.99
N ARG A 159 -3.23 3.36 -15.09
CA ARG A 159 -2.33 4.06 -16.02
C ARG A 159 -2.28 5.58 -15.83
N ALA A 160 -3.28 6.18 -15.17
CA ALA A 160 -3.33 7.62 -14.90
C ALA A 160 -4.27 8.00 -13.73
N GLY A 161 -4.33 7.17 -12.67
CA GLY A 161 -5.17 7.48 -11.51
C GLY A 161 -4.62 8.62 -10.65
N CYS A 162 -5.45 9.18 -9.75
CA CYS A 162 -5.03 10.16 -8.75
C CYS A 162 -3.76 9.74 -7.98
N HIS A 163 -2.84 10.68 -7.83
CA HIS A 163 -1.55 10.46 -7.17
C HIS A 163 -1.71 9.79 -5.80
N GLU A 164 -2.65 10.26 -4.96
CA GLU A 164 -2.86 9.70 -3.63
C GLU A 164 -3.34 8.24 -3.67
N VAL A 165 -4.21 7.88 -4.62
CA VAL A 165 -4.68 6.49 -4.77
C VAL A 165 -3.50 5.57 -5.08
N GLY A 166 -2.64 5.96 -6.02
CA GLY A 166 -1.43 5.21 -6.36
C GLY A 166 -0.47 5.12 -5.19
N LEU A 167 -0.21 6.26 -4.53
CA LEU A 167 0.71 6.36 -3.40
C LEU A 167 0.29 5.45 -2.22
N PHE A 168 -0.96 5.54 -1.77
CA PHE A 168 -1.42 4.73 -0.64
C PHE A 168 -1.64 3.26 -0.99
N SER A 169 -1.88 2.93 -2.27
CA SER A 169 -1.86 1.54 -2.74
C SER A 169 -0.45 0.93 -2.62
N LEU A 170 0.57 1.65 -3.10
CA LEU A 170 1.97 1.22 -2.98
C LEU A 170 2.41 1.13 -1.51
N ARG A 171 2.02 2.11 -0.69
CA ARG A 171 2.31 2.11 0.75
C ARG A 171 1.68 0.92 1.48
N LEU A 172 0.43 0.58 1.17
CA LEU A 172 -0.21 -0.61 1.76
C LEU A 172 0.46 -1.90 1.31
N LEU A 173 0.86 -1.99 0.04
CA LEU A 173 1.61 -3.13 -0.50
C LEU A 173 2.98 -3.27 0.20
N PHE A 174 3.67 -2.15 0.42
CA PHE A 174 4.91 -2.10 1.21
C PHE A 174 4.69 -2.63 2.63
N LEU A 175 3.64 -2.16 3.34
CA LEU A 175 3.33 -2.60 4.70
C LEU A 175 3.05 -4.11 4.77
N LEU A 176 2.21 -4.62 3.87
CA LEU A 176 1.89 -6.05 3.81
C LEU A 176 3.13 -6.89 3.52
N SER A 177 3.93 -6.51 2.52
CA SER A 177 5.17 -7.23 2.18
C SER A 177 6.26 -7.14 3.27
N ALA A 178 6.28 -6.07 4.06
CA ALA A 178 7.20 -5.92 5.19
C ALA A 178 6.78 -6.81 6.38
N LEU A 179 5.50 -6.76 6.74
CA LEU A 179 4.98 -7.32 7.99
C LEU A 179 4.58 -8.79 7.88
N ARG A 180 4.34 -9.31 6.66
CA ARG A 180 3.81 -10.67 6.42
C ARG A 180 4.68 -11.47 5.43
N PRO A 181 5.52 -12.41 5.92
CA PRO A 181 6.39 -13.24 5.06
C PRO A 181 5.64 -14.11 4.05
N ASP A 182 4.48 -14.63 4.44
CA ASP A 182 3.56 -15.38 3.59
C ASP A 182 3.04 -14.52 2.43
N VAL A 183 2.55 -13.31 2.72
CA VAL A 183 2.11 -12.36 1.68
C VAL A 183 3.27 -11.96 0.77
N ARG A 184 4.46 -11.72 1.34
CA ARG A 184 5.67 -11.44 0.56
C ARG A 184 6.02 -12.58 -0.40
N GLY A 185 5.96 -13.83 0.06
CA GLY A 185 6.20 -15.00 -0.77
C GLY A 185 5.17 -15.17 -1.90
N GLY A 186 3.89 -14.90 -1.62
CA GLY A 186 2.83 -14.89 -2.63
C GLY A 186 2.99 -13.76 -3.66
N LEU A 187 3.39 -12.56 -3.20
CA LEU A 187 3.68 -11.43 -4.08
C LEU A 187 4.80 -11.73 -5.08
N GLN A 188 5.86 -12.40 -4.64
CA GLN A 188 6.97 -12.80 -5.50
C GLN A 188 6.57 -13.87 -6.51
N ARG A 189 6.00 -14.98 -6.03
CA ARG A 189 5.84 -16.21 -6.82
C ARG A 189 4.52 -16.31 -7.57
N GLU A 190 3.44 -15.83 -6.96
CA GLU A 190 2.07 -16.02 -7.48
C GLU A 190 1.56 -14.78 -8.21
N LEU A 191 1.88 -13.58 -7.71
CA LEU A 191 1.40 -12.32 -8.27
C LEU A 191 2.42 -11.60 -9.15
N HIS A 192 3.62 -12.16 -9.32
CA HIS A 192 4.72 -11.58 -10.13
C HIS A 192 4.97 -10.09 -9.84
N ALA A 193 4.81 -9.68 -8.59
CA ALA A 193 4.74 -8.27 -8.21
C ALA A 193 6.04 -7.50 -8.44
N VAL A 194 7.19 -8.18 -8.58
CA VAL A 194 8.47 -7.55 -8.92
C VAL A 194 8.43 -6.97 -10.35
N GLY A 195 7.85 -7.70 -11.31
CA GLY A 195 7.66 -7.20 -12.68
C GLY A 195 6.68 -6.02 -12.70
N LEU A 196 5.53 -6.17 -12.05
CA LEU A 196 4.54 -5.11 -11.89
C LEU A 196 5.14 -3.82 -11.30
N LEU A 197 5.89 -3.91 -10.19
CA LEU A 197 6.48 -2.74 -9.54
C LEU A 197 7.58 -2.11 -10.41
N THR A 198 8.28 -2.92 -11.20
CA THR A 198 9.23 -2.42 -12.22
C THR A 198 8.49 -1.60 -13.28
N GLU A 199 7.37 -2.10 -13.81
CA GLU A 199 6.52 -1.35 -14.75
C GLU A 199 5.93 -0.08 -14.13
N VAL A 200 5.58 -0.10 -12.84
CA VAL A 200 5.13 1.10 -12.12
C VAL A 200 6.26 2.13 -12.05
N LEU A 201 7.50 1.73 -11.77
CA LEU A 201 8.66 2.63 -11.77
C LEU A 201 8.98 3.18 -13.16
N GLU A 202 8.99 2.32 -14.18
CA GLU A 202 9.21 2.72 -15.56
C GLU A 202 8.23 3.82 -15.99
N ARG A 203 6.95 3.67 -15.63
CA ARG A 203 5.91 4.68 -15.89
C ARG A 203 6.06 5.93 -15.04
N THR A 204 6.35 5.78 -13.75
CA THR A 204 6.44 6.91 -12.81
C THR A 204 7.63 7.82 -13.12
N LEU A 205 8.71 7.26 -13.65
CA LEU A 205 9.93 7.99 -13.97
C LEU A 205 10.06 8.32 -15.48
N ASP A 206 9.03 8.01 -16.28
CA ASP A 206 9.00 8.15 -17.73
C ASP A 206 10.28 7.60 -18.42
N LEU A 207 10.67 6.38 -18.05
CA LEU A 207 11.90 5.77 -18.54
C LEU A 207 11.76 5.32 -20.00
N ARG A 208 12.73 5.74 -20.82
CA ARG A 208 12.80 5.32 -22.23
C ARG A 208 13.95 4.34 -22.41
N TRP A 209 13.64 3.06 -22.55
CA TRP A 209 14.62 2.02 -22.83
C TRP A 209 15.13 2.14 -24.27
N VAL A 210 16.45 2.18 -24.44
CA VAL A 210 17.13 2.23 -25.76
C VAL A 210 17.86 0.93 -26.09
N GLY A 211 17.98 0.03 -25.10
CA GLY A 211 18.59 -1.28 -25.24
C GLY A 211 18.24 -2.17 -24.05
N PRO A 212 18.68 -3.44 -24.07
CA PRO A 212 18.53 -4.35 -22.93
C PRO A 212 19.32 -3.77 -21.74
N TYR A 213 18.59 -3.29 -20.73
CA TYR A 213 19.15 -2.69 -19.52
C TYR A 213 19.82 -1.32 -19.70
N GLU A 214 19.52 -0.62 -20.80
CA GLU A 214 20.00 0.73 -21.08
C GLU A 214 18.84 1.72 -21.19
N VAL A 215 18.87 2.75 -20.36
CA VAL A 215 17.89 3.85 -20.36
C VAL A 215 18.50 5.06 -21.07
N ALA A 216 17.72 5.73 -21.90
CA ALA A 216 18.10 6.97 -22.56
C ALA A 216 18.61 7.98 -21.52
N HIS A 217 19.75 8.62 -21.81
CA HIS A 217 20.25 9.68 -20.94
C HIS A 217 19.22 10.83 -20.91
N PRO A 218 18.83 11.33 -19.72
CA PRO A 218 18.00 12.53 -19.64
C PRO A 218 18.72 13.65 -20.38
N GLY A 219 18.07 14.29 -21.37
CA GLY A 219 18.72 15.36 -22.14
C GLY A 219 19.27 16.47 -21.23
N LEU A 220 20.16 17.31 -21.73
CA LEU A 220 20.76 18.44 -20.96
C LEU A 220 19.74 19.42 -20.34
N GLN A 221 18.46 19.31 -20.70
CA GLN A 221 17.33 20.10 -20.18
C GLN A 221 16.31 19.26 -19.39
N ALA A 222 16.67 18.04 -18.96
CA ALA A 222 15.76 17.19 -18.20
C ALA A 222 15.36 17.89 -16.89
N LEU A 223 14.05 18.03 -16.68
CA LEU A 223 13.51 18.56 -15.43
C LEU A 223 13.75 17.57 -14.28
N PRO A 224 13.88 18.06 -13.04
CA PRO A 224 13.84 17.20 -11.86
C PRO A 224 12.56 16.38 -11.83
N ILE A 225 12.64 15.19 -11.23
CA ILE A 225 11.46 14.34 -11.00
C ILE A 225 10.44 15.13 -10.16
N PRO A 226 9.17 15.24 -10.57
CA PRO A 226 8.12 15.89 -9.79
C PRO A 226 7.99 15.28 -8.40
N ALA A 227 7.59 16.08 -7.41
CA ALA A 227 7.52 15.63 -6.01
C ALA A 227 6.59 14.41 -5.83
N GLU A 228 5.41 14.45 -6.45
CA GLU A 228 4.44 13.35 -6.44
C GLU A 228 5.00 12.06 -7.05
N ASP A 229 5.71 12.18 -8.17
CA ASP A 229 6.32 11.03 -8.85
C ASP A 229 7.45 10.45 -8.01
N ASN A 230 8.25 11.31 -7.36
CA ASN A 230 9.28 10.89 -6.43
C ASN A 230 8.70 10.13 -5.22
N GLU A 231 7.58 10.59 -4.65
CA GLU A 231 6.90 9.87 -3.57
C GLU A 231 6.41 8.48 -4.00
N ARG A 232 5.76 8.37 -5.16
CA ARG A 232 5.30 7.07 -5.69
C ARG A 232 6.49 6.15 -6.01
N ALA A 233 7.56 6.69 -6.59
CA ALA A 233 8.78 5.94 -6.87
C ALA A 233 9.42 5.40 -5.58
N MET A 234 9.50 6.21 -4.52
CA MET A 234 10.03 5.77 -3.23
C MET A 234 9.19 4.65 -2.60
N GLU A 235 7.85 4.72 -2.66
CA GLU A 235 7.00 3.63 -2.14
C GLU A 235 7.16 2.34 -2.97
N ALA A 236 7.23 2.44 -4.30
CA ALA A 236 7.46 1.29 -5.16
C ALA A 236 8.83 0.65 -4.90
N LEU A 237 9.89 1.45 -4.74
CA LEU A 237 11.24 0.97 -4.41
C LEU A 237 11.29 0.28 -3.05
N LYS A 238 10.59 0.80 -2.04
CA LYS A 238 10.50 0.15 -0.72
C LYS A 238 9.80 -1.21 -0.80
N ALA A 239 8.70 -1.31 -1.56
CA ALA A 239 8.03 -2.58 -1.78
C ALA A 239 8.95 -3.57 -2.53
N LEU A 240 9.61 -3.12 -3.60
CA LEU A 240 10.57 -3.94 -4.36
C LEU A 240 11.73 -4.44 -3.49
N PHE A 241 12.26 -3.58 -2.61
CA PHE A 241 13.29 -3.98 -1.66
C PHE A 241 12.82 -5.15 -0.79
N ASN A 242 11.61 -5.06 -0.21
CA ASN A 242 11.05 -6.18 0.55
C ASN A 242 10.96 -7.45 -0.30
N LEU A 243 10.49 -7.34 -1.55
CA LEU A 243 10.31 -8.49 -2.45
C LEU A 243 11.63 -9.04 -3.02
N THR A 244 12.76 -8.36 -2.91
CA THR A 244 14.03 -8.82 -3.51
C THR A 244 15.10 -9.14 -2.47
N LEU A 245 14.84 -8.88 -1.18
CA LEU A 245 15.77 -9.19 -0.10
C LEU A 245 15.85 -10.69 0.28
N SER A 246 14.93 -11.51 -0.24
CA SER A 246 14.90 -12.96 0.03
C SER A 246 15.60 -13.68 -1.12
N ASP A 247 16.46 -14.67 -0.83
CA ASP A 247 17.26 -15.41 -1.83
C ASP A 247 16.39 -15.91 -3.00
N THR A 248 16.39 -15.18 -4.12
CA THR A 248 15.70 -15.59 -5.35
C THR A 248 16.64 -16.49 -6.15
N SER A 249 16.42 -17.80 -6.12
CA SER A 249 17.08 -18.76 -7.01
C SER A 249 16.43 -18.86 -8.41
N ASP A 250 15.62 -17.87 -8.79
CA ASP A 250 14.77 -17.89 -9.98
C ASP A 250 15.39 -17.09 -11.13
N GLU A 251 15.56 -17.70 -12.31
CA GLU A 251 16.16 -17.07 -13.50
C GLU A 251 15.34 -15.88 -14.02
N SER A 252 14.02 -15.85 -13.78
CA SER A 252 13.16 -14.72 -14.15
C SER A 252 13.46 -13.44 -13.32
N ALA A 253 14.04 -13.61 -12.12
CA ALA A 253 14.48 -12.50 -11.28
C ALA A 253 15.71 -11.80 -11.88
N VAL A 254 16.53 -12.50 -12.68
CA VAL A 254 17.79 -11.97 -13.21
C VAL A 254 17.56 -10.75 -14.11
N SER A 255 16.64 -10.87 -15.09
CA SER A 255 16.32 -9.75 -15.99
C SER A 255 15.73 -8.55 -15.23
N THR A 256 14.89 -8.83 -14.24
CA THR A 256 14.27 -7.79 -13.39
C THR A 256 15.30 -7.12 -12.49
N CYS A 257 16.24 -7.87 -11.92
CA CYS A 257 17.36 -7.34 -11.15
C CYS A 257 18.28 -6.45 -11.99
N PHE A 258 18.55 -6.82 -13.25
CA PHE A 258 19.32 -5.98 -14.17
C PHE A 258 18.60 -4.67 -14.47
N LYS A 259 17.30 -4.72 -14.82
CA LYS A 259 16.49 -3.51 -14.97
C LYS A 259 16.52 -2.64 -13.72
N MET A 260 16.34 -3.23 -12.53
CA MET A 260 16.36 -2.49 -11.27
C MET A 260 17.72 -1.81 -11.01
N SER A 261 18.81 -2.49 -11.35
CA SER A 261 20.17 -1.93 -11.25
C SER A 261 20.40 -0.78 -12.23
N THR A 262 19.67 -0.73 -13.35
CA THR A 262 19.68 0.43 -14.25
C THR A 262 18.84 1.58 -13.71
N ILE A 263 17.66 1.29 -13.14
CA ILE A 263 16.75 2.31 -12.58
C ILE A 263 17.35 2.97 -11.34
N VAL A 264 17.90 2.17 -10.43
CA VAL A 264 18.56 2.61 -9.20
C VAL A 264 20.00 2.10 -9.22
N PRO A 265 20.91 2.82 -9.91
CA PRO A 265 22.29 2.39 -9.98
C PRO A 265 22.94 2.43 -8.58
N PRO A 266 23.78 1.43 -8.26
CA PRO A 266 24.53 1.46 -7.02
C PRO A 266 25.39 2.73 -6.98
N PRO A 267 25.59 3.34 -5.80
CA PRO A 267 26.49 4.49 -5.68
C PRO A 267 27.85 4.12 -6.25
N LYS A 268 28.49 5.01 -7.02
CA LYS A 268 29.84 4.78 -7.61
C LYS A 268 30.95 4.43 -6.59
N LYS A 269 30.66 4.54 -5.28
CA LYS A 269 31.53 4.21 -4.15
C LYS A 269 31.04 3.03 -3.30
N ALA A 270 29.94 2.38 -3.67
CA ALA A 270 29.41 1.24 -2.93
C ALA A 270 30.25 -0.01 -3.22
N LYS A 271 30.91 -0.53 -2.19
CA LYS A 271 31.50 -1.89 -2.23
C LYS A 271 30.34 -2.88 -2.12
N ILE A 272 29.92 -3.45 -3.24
CA ILE A 272 28.91 -4.51 -3.26
C ILE A 272 29.61 -5.81 -2.87
N HIS A 273 29.42 -6.28 -1.64
CA HIS A 273 29.81 -7.64 -1.27
C HIS A 273 28.84 -8.62 -1.92
N ARG A 274 29.26 -9.28 -3.01
CA ARG A 274 28.58 -10.47 -3.50
C ARG A 274 28.81 -11.60 -2.49
N ARG A 275 27.82 -11.88 -1.65
CA ARG A 275 27.80 -13.13 -0.89
C ARG A 275 27.19 -14.20 -1.79
N CYS A 276 28.03 -14.85 -2.58
CA CYS A 276 27.63 -16.00 -3.39
C CYS A 276 27.37 -17.17 -2.45
N ASN A 277 26.11 -17.45 -2.13
CA ASN A 277 25.72 -18.56 -1.25
C ASN A 277 25.36 -19.83 -2.05
N CYS A 278 26.10 -20.09 -3.12
CA CYS A 278 25.94 -21.31 -3.92
C CYS A 278 26.59 -22.49 -3.18
N HIS A 279 25.82 -23.20 -2.36
CA HIS A 279 26.12 -24.59 -2.06
C HIS A 279 25.49 -25.46 -3.14
N CYS A 280 26.35 -26.19 -3.86
CA CYS A 280 26.07 -27.23 -4.86
C CYS A 280 25.88 -26.77 -6.32
N THR A 281 26.97 -26.85 -7.09
CA THR A 281 27.07 -27.67 -8.32
C THR A 281 28.54 -27.75 -8.74
N ALA A 282 28.99 -28.94 -9.15
CA ALA A 282 30.40 -29.33 -9.31
C ALA A 282 31.15 -28.68 -10.50
N HIS A 283 30.74 -27.50 -10.96
CA HIS A 283 31.35 -26.79 -12.09
C HIS A 283 31.61 -25.28 -11.84
N CYS A 284 31.65 -24.83 -10.58
CA CYS A 284 32.07 -23.47 -10.26
C CYS A 284 33.61 -23.38 -10.28
N LEU A 285 34.18 -22.63 -11.23
CA LEU A 285 35.62 -22.36 -11.35
C LEU A 285 36.14 -21.31 -10.34
N ILE A 286 35.36 -20.97 -9.31
CA ILE A 286 35.77 -20.00 -8.29
C ILE A 286 35.84 -20.71 -6.93
N PRO A 287 37.03 -20.86 -6.34
CA PRO A 287 37.19 -21.44 -5.01
C PRO A 287 36.47 -20.57 -3.97
N SER A 288 35.75 -21.21 -3.06
CA SER A 288 35.13 -20.58 -1.89
C SER A 288 36.15 -19.74 -1.12
N GLY A 289 35.91 -18.43 -1.00
CA GLY A 289 36.62 -17.55 -0.07
C GLY A 289 37.50 -16.44 -0.66
N GLN A 290 37.36 -16.06 -1.94
CA GLN A 290 38.05 -14.87 -2.45
C GLN A 290 37.11 -13.65 -2.55
N GLU A 291 37.53 -12.56 -1.89
CA GLU A 291 36.98 -11.21 -2.06
C GLU A 291 37.49 -10.63 -3.38
N GLU A 292 36.63 -10.56 -4.40
CA GLU A 292 36.94 -9.75 -5.59
C GLU A 292 36.54 -8.28 -5.35
N TYR A 293 37.54 -7.43 -5.26
CA TYR A 293 37.38 -5.98 -5.39
C TYR A 293 37.34 -5.64 -6.89
N LEU A 294 36.16 -5.31 -7.41
CA LEU A 294 36.06 -4.65 -8.71
C LEU A 294 36.59 -3.21 -8.58
N TYR A 295 37.83 -2.98 -8.98
CA TYR A 295 38.39 -1.65 -9.15
C TYR A 295 38.32 -1.18 -10.61
N GLN A 296 37.90 0.08 -10.75
CA GLN A 296 38.27 1.11 -11.74
C GLN A 296 38.06 0.84 -13.24
N ASN A 297 37.05 1.50 -13.81
CA ASN A 297 37.22 2.78 -14.51
C ASN A 297 35.93 3.61 -14.44
#